data_AF-A0AAU1B281-F1
#
_entry.id   AF-A0AAU1B281-F1
#
_cell.length_a   1.000
_cell.length_b   1.000
_cell.length_c   1.000
_cell.angle_alpha   90.00
_cell.angle_beta   90.00
_cell.angle_gamma   90.00
#
_symmetry.space_group_name_H-M   'P 1'
#
loop_
_entity.id
_entity.type
_entity.pdbx_description
1 polymer ?
#
loop_
_entity_poly.entity_id
_entity_poly.type
_entity_poly.pdbx_seq_one_letter_code
_entity_poly.pdbx_strand_id
1 'polypeptide(L)'
;MLRVHFTAEDLLDVTFASEPLPLVEPSMALIAWQRVDEQAVFGRWRNRIGRELPDRARPLLDLLRPDGDDPQFVEPLSRSPEEGLAALRDAGPRLTADQLHRTAARAPGRASWLRAL
;
A
#
# COMPACT_ATOMS: atom_id res chain seq x y z
N MET A 1 -11.33 -24.69 -9.28
CA MET A 1 -10.80 -24.11 -8.03
C MET A 1 -9.34 -24.49 -7.95
N LEU A 2 -8.41 -23.53 -7.91
CA LEU A 2 -6.97 -23.78 -7.84
C LEU A 2 -6.58 -24.07 -6.38
N ARG A 3 -5.84 -25.16 -6.15
CA ARG A 3 -5.25 -25.48 -4.84
C ARG A 3 -3.74 -25.48 -5.00
N VAL A 4 -3.06 -24.61 -4.25
CA VAL A 4 -1.60 -24.55 -4.19
C VAL A 4 -1.18 -25.23 -2.89
N HIS A 5 -0.30 -26.22 -2.99
CA HIS A 5 0.23 -26.98 -1.86
C HIS A 5 1.69 -26.61 -1.68
N PHE A 6 2.05 -26.12 -0.49
CA PHE A 6 3.44 -25.84 -0.11
C PHE A 6 3.95 -26.94 0.82
N THR A 7 5.20 -27.36 0.64
CA THR A 7 5.90 -28.30 1.52
C THR A 7 6.90 -27.57 2.42
N ALA A 8 7.56 -28.32 3.32
CA ALA A 8 8.62 -27.75 4.15
C ALA A 8 9.84 -27.34 3.29
N GLU A 9 10.10 -28.06 2.20
CA GLU A 9 11.17 -27.75 1.25
C GLU A 9 10.93 -26.39 0.56
N ASP A 10 9.69 -26.07 0.19
CA ASP A 10 9.35 -24.76 -0.39
C ASP A 10 9.68 -23.60 0.57
N LEU A 11 9.61 -23.82 1.88
CA LEU A 11 9.99 -22.82 2.88
C LEU A 11 11.51 -22.60 2.93
N LEU A 12 12.29 -23.64 2.64
CA LEU A 12 13.75 -23.56 2.64
C LEU A 12 14.28 -22.78 1.42
N ASP A 13 13.49 -22.67 0.35
CA ASP A 13 13.80 -21.87 -0.84
C ASP A 13 13.41 -20.39 -0.72
N VAL A 14 12.78 -19.98 0.40
CA VAL A 14 12.44 -18.58 0.66
C VAL A 14 13.70 -17.79 0.98
N THR A 15 13.95 -16.74 0.20
CA THR A 15 15.01 -15.77 0.46
C THR A 15 14.42 -14.44 0.89
N PHE A 16 15.09 -13.77 1.83
CA PHE A 16 14.74 -12.41 2.23
C PHE A 16 15.49 -11.42 1.35
N ALA A 17 14.80 -10.37 0.94
CA ALA A 17 15.45 -9.24 0.30
C ALA A 17 16.48 -8.64 1.29
N SER A 18 17.67 -8.31 0.79
CA SER A 18 18.72 -7.69 1.62
C SER A 18 18.37 -6.27 2.03
N GLU A 19 17.44 -5.64 1.31
CA GLU A 19 17.03 -4.26 1.52
C GLU A 19 15.50 -4.16 1.47
N PRO A 20 14.90 -3.21 2.19
CA PRO A 20 13.47 -2.92 2.11
C PRO A 20 13.07 -2.54 0.69
N LEU A 21 11.89 -3.01 0.24
CA LEU A 21 11.35 -2.61 -1.06
C LEU A 21 10.90 -1.13 -1.00
N PRO A 22 11.50 -0.22 -1.77
CA PRO A 22 11.38 1.22 -1.52
C PRO A 22 9.98 1.82 -1.63
N LEU A 23 9.05 1.19 -2.37
CA LEU A 23 7.66 1.65 -2.48
C LEU A 23 6.66 0.77 -1.73
N VAL A 24 7.01 -0.47 -1.41
CA VAL A 24 6.14 -1.37 -0.64
C VAL A 24 6.19 -1.00 0.84
N GLU A 25 7.39 -0.80 1.39
CA GLU A 25 7.57 -0.57 2.83
C GLU A 25 6.94 0.74 3.32
N PRO A 26 7.07 1.88 2.61
CA PRO A 26 6.34 3.09 2.98
C PRO A 26 4.82 2.94 2.85
N SER A 27 4.34 2.15 1.89
CA SER A 27 2.91 1.89 1.71
C SER A 27 2.37 1.08 2.89
N MET A 28 3.06 0.00 3.26
CA MET A 28 2.77 -0.77 4.47
C MET A 28 2.83 0.08 5.74
N ALA A 29 3.77 1.02 5.85
CA ALA A 29 3.82 1.95 6.97
C ALA A 29 2.59 2.88 7.01
N LEU A 30 2.12 3.39 5.87
CA LEU A 30 0.89 4.19 5.81
C LEU A 30 -0.36 3.37 6.15
N ILE A 31 -0.43 2.11 5.71
CA ILE A 31 -1.48 1.16 6.08
C ILE A 31 -1.48 0.94 7.60
N ALA A 32 -0.32 0.60 8.19
CA ALA A 32 -0.17 0.37 9.62
C ALA A 32 -0.48 1.62 10.47
N TRP A 33 -0.21 2.80 9.92
CA TRP A 33 -0.53 4.08 10.55
C TRP A 33 -2.04 4.31 10.67
N GLN A 34 -2.82 3.88 9.67
CA GLN A 34 -4.28 4.03 9.65
C GLN A 34 -5.01 3.05 10.57
N ARG A 35 -4.36 1.97 10.99
CA ARG A 35 -4.97 0.98 11.88
C ARG A 35 -5.11 1.51 13.30
N VAL A 36 -6.07 0.96 14.04
CA VAL A 36 -6.39 1.34 15.42
C VAL A 36 -6.06 0.26 16.46
N ASP A 37 -5.55 -0.89 16.01
CA ASP A 37 -5.13 -2.00 16.86
C ASP A 37 -3.73 -1.79 17.45
N GLU A 38 -3.33 -2.65 18.38
CA GLU A 38 -1.96 -2.69 18.91
C GLU A 38 -1.42 -1.34 19.46
N GLN A 39 -2.29 -0.57 20.11
CA GLN A 39 -1.97 0.79 20.59
C GLN A 39 -0.76 0.84 21.54
N ALA A 40 -0.53 -0.22 22.32
CA ALA A 40 0.64 -0.34 23.19
C ALA A 40 1.96 -0.33 22.42
N VAL A 41 1.98 -0.89 21.20
CA VAL A 41 3.16 -0.97 20.32
C VAL A 41 3.24 0.26 19.43
N PHE A 42 2.15 0.59 18.72
CA PHE A 42 2.18 1.59 17.65
C PHE A 42 1.64 2.97 18.02
N GLY A 43 0.93 3.13 19.14
CA GLY A 43 0.21 4.37 19.46
C GLY A 43 1.10 5.62 19.52
N ARG A 44 2.29 5.52 20.13
CA ARG A 44 3.26 6.63 20.16
C ARG A 44 3.77 6.99 18.77
N TRP A 45 4.09 5.98 17.95
CA TRP A 45 4.55 6.19 16.58
C TRP A 45 3.45 6.81 15.72
N ARG A 46 2.20 6.31 15.80
CA ARG A 46 1.06 6.87 15.05
C ARG A 46 0.81 8.33 15.39
N ASN A 47 0.83 8.68 16.67
CA ASN A 47 0.66 10.07 17.12
C ASN A 47 1.77 11.00 16.61
N ARG A 48 3.02 10.54 16.58
CA ARG A 48 4.14 11.32 16.04
C ARG A 48 3.98 11.51 14.53
N ILE A 49 3.79 10.43 13.78
CA ILE A 49 3.63 10.49 12.32
C ILE A 49 2.41 11.35 11.94
N GLY A 50 1.30 11.28 12.68
CA GLY A 50 0.13 12.11 12.40
C GLY A 50 0.37 13.62 12.53
N ARG A 51 1.42 14.04 13.26
CA ARG A 51 1.85 15.45 13.36
C ARG A 51 2.86 15.85 12.29
N GLU A 52 3.59 14.88 11.75
CA GLU A 52 4.68 15.08 10.78
C GLU A 52 4.23 14.82 9.33
N LEU A 53 3.12 14.10 9.13
CA LEU A 53 2.64 13.69 7.82
C LEU A 53 2.21 14.92 7.00
N PRO A 54 2.84 15.18 5.83
CA PRO A 54 2.46 16.31 5.00
C PRO A 54 1.03 16.19 4.48
N ASP A 55 0.29 17.30 4.39
CA ASP A 55 -1.07 17.30 3.84
C ASP A 55 -1.15 16.72 2.42
N ARG A 56 -0.09 16.89 1.62
CA ARG A 56 0.02 16.30 0.28
C ARG A 56 -0.01 14.77 0.25
N ALA A 57 0.23 14.10 1.38
CA ALA A 57 0.16 12.64 1.50
C ALA A 57 -1.26 12.13 1.80
N ARG A 58 -2.20 13.01 2.18
CA ARG A 58 -3.58 12.61 2.52
C ARG A 58 -4.30 11.85 1.41
N PRO A 59 -4.17 12.20 0.11
CA PRO A 59 -4.79 11.42 -0.96
C PRO A 59 -4.32 9.95 -1.02
N LEU A 60 -3.12 9.64 -0.52
CA LEU A 60 -2.60 8.26 -0.45
C LEU A 60 -3.34 7.43 0.60
N LEU A 61 -3.90 8.03 1.65
CA LEU A 61 -4.64 7.33 2.69
C LEU A 61 -6.00 6.80 2.19
N ASP A 62 -6.55 7.44 1.15
CA ASP A 62 -7.76 6.94 0.49
C ASP A 62 -7.46 5.74 -0.43
N LEU A 63 -6.20 5.64 -0.89
CA LEU A 63 -5.72 4.65 -1.85
C LEU A 63 -5.14 3.41 -1.16
N LEU A 64 -4.36 3.63 -0.10
CA LEU A 64 -3.73 2.63 0.76
C LEU A 64 -4.64 2.40 1.96
N ARG A 65 -5.23 1.22 2.10
CA ARG A 65 -6.31 0.96 3.04
C ARG A 65 -5.79 0.18 4.24
N PRO A 66 -6.35 0.39 5.45
CA PRO A 66 -5.91 -0.32 6.67
C PRO A 66 -6.13 -1.84 6.64
N ASP A 67 -6.93 -2.34 5.69
CA ASP A 67 -7.14 -3.78 5.44
C ASP A 67 -6.14 -4.38 4.43
N GLY A 68 -5.27 -3.56 3.82
CA GLY A 68 -4.22 -3.98 2.89
C GLY A 68 -4.71 -4.40 1.50
N ASP A 69 -5.99 -4.18 1.20
CA ASP A 69 -6.57 -4.44 -0.12
C ASP A 69 -6.34 -3.23 -1.04
N ASP A 70 -5.07 -3.05 -1.38
CA ASP A 70 -4.55 -1.91 -2.11
C ASP A 70 -4.42 -2.20 -3.61
N PRO A 71 -4.52 -1.18 -4.47
CA PRO A 71 -4.33 -1.41 -5.90
C PRO A 71 -2.89 -1.79 -6.20
N GLN A 72 -2.64 -2.99 -6.73
CA GLN A 72 -1.29 -3.52 -6.98
C GLN A 72 -0.33 -2.57 -7.71
N PHE A 73 -0.84 -1.63 -8.52
CA PHE A 73 0.01 -0.67 -9.20
C PHE A 73 0.75 0.29 -8.26
N VAL A 74 0.25 0.51 -7.03
CA VAL A 74 0.82 1.47 -6.06
C VAL A 74 2.09 0.95 -5.36
N GLU A 75 2.33 -0.36 -5.48
CA GLU A 75 3.39 -1.10 -4.79
C GLU A 75 4.25 -1.90 -5.80
N PRO A 76 4.90 -1.24 -6.78
CA PRO A 76 5.73 -1.97 -7.74
C PRO A 76 6.93 -2.62 -7.01
N LEU A 77 7.26 -3.84 -7.43
CA LEU A 77 8.46 -4.54 -6.97
C LEU A 77 9.70 -3.94 -7.66
N SER A 78 10.21 -2.85 -7.09
CA SER A 78 11.41 -2.14 -7.56
C SER A 78 12.53 -2.22 -6.53
N ARG A 79 13.79 -2.13 -6.98
CA ARG A 79 14.96 -2.11 -6.11
C ARG A 79 15.41 -0.71 -5.71
N SER A 80 14.93 0.33 -6.40
CA SER A 80 15.19 1.73 -6.04
C SER A 80 13.91 2.59 -6.04
N PRO A 81 13.89 3.72 -5.32
CA PRO A 81 12.80 4.68 -5.37
C PRO A 81 12.55 5.21 -6.80
N GLU A 82 13.60 5.47 -7.57
CA GLU A 82 13.50 6.00 -8.93
C GLU A 82 12.83 5.01 -9.87
N GLU A 83 13.23 3.74 -9.79
CA GLU A 83 12.63 2.64 -10.55
C GLU A 83 11.15 2.49 -10.21
N GLY A 84 10.81 2.48 -8.91
CA GLY A 84 9.43 2.37 -8.46
C GLY A 84 8.57 3.54 -8.93
N LEU A 85 9.06 4.77 -8.81
CA LEU A 85 8.35 5.97 -9.27
C LEU A 85 8.21 6.00 -10.80
N ALA A 86 9.19 5.47 -11.54
CA ALA A 86 9.07 5.31 -12.99
C ALA A 86 8.00 4.27 -13.35
N ALA A 87 7.98 3.13 -12.66
CA ALA A 87 6.97 2.09 -12.85
C ALA A 87 5.54 2.61 -12.57
N LEU A 88 5.37 3.41 -11.51
CA LEU A 88 4.09 4.07 -11.22
C LEU A 88 3.62 4.99 -12.35
N ARG A 89 4.54 5.81 -12.87
CA ARG A 89 4.22 6.74 -13.98
C ARG A 89 3.86 5.98 -15.26
N ASP A 90 4.53 4.88 -15.55
CA ASP A 90 4.24 4.01 -16.70
C ASP A 90 2.95 3.20 -16.51
N ALA A 91 2.57 2.88 -15.27
CA ALA A 91 1.30 2.24 -14.95
C ALA A 91 0.12 3.20 -15.11
N GLY A 92 0.29 4.49 -14.84
CA GLY A 92 -0.76 5.51 -14.89
C GLY A 92 -1.65 5.48 -16.15
N PRO A 93 -1.09 5.54 -17.38
CA PRO A 93 -1.86 5.45 -18.62
C PRO A 93 -2.59 4.11 -18.84
N ARG A 94 -2.19 3.06 -18.11
CA ARG A 94 -2.77 1.72 -18.20
C ARG A 94 -3.85 1.47 -17.15
N LEU A 95 -4.08 2.44 -16.24
CA LEU A 95 -5.16 2.36 -15.28
C LEU A 95 -6.51 2.45 -15.99
N THR A 96 -7.30 1.39 -15.86
CA THR A 96 -8.65 1.38 -16.42
C THR A 96 -9.61 2.10 -15.48
N ALA A 97 -10.66 2.70 -16.05
CA ALA A 97 -11.77 3.26 -15.27
C ALA A 97 -12.36 2.24 -14.30
N ASP A 98 -12.36 0.96 -14.69
CA ASP A 98 -12.79 -0.19 -13.89
C ASP A 98 -11.92 -0.44 -12.66
N GLN A 99 -10.59 -0.35 -12.81
CA GLN A 99 -9.66 -0.44 -11.68
C GLN A 99 -9.87 0.71 -10.71
N LEU A 100 -10.00 1.93 -11.22
CA LEU A 100 -10.26 3.13 -10.41
C LEU A 100 -11.63 3.05 -9.71
N HIS A 101 -12.68 2.60 -10.40
CA HIS A 101 -14.01 2.41 -9.82
C HIS A 101 -14.01 1.36 -8.71
N ARG A 102 -13.28 0.24 -8.88
CA ARG A 102 -13.14 -0.77 -7.81
C ARG A 102 -12.44 -0.20 -6.58
N THR A 103 -11.39 0.59 -6.78
CA THR A 103 -10.70 1.30 -5.70
C THR A 103 -11.62 2.33 -5.03
N ALA A 104 -12.34 3.13 -5.81
CA ALA A 104 -13.25 4.17 -5.33
C ALA A 104 -14.47 3.63 -4.57
N ALA A 105 -15.05 2.53 -5.04
CA ALA A 105 -16.16 1.86 -4.37
C ALA A 105 -15.80 1.40 -2.96
N ARG A 106 -14.50 1.15 -2.72
CA ARG A 106 -13.93 0.70 -1.45
C ARG A 106 -13.37 1.84 -0.59
N ALA A 107 -13.43 3.08 -1.08
CA ALA A 107 -12.86 4.24 -0.40
C ALA A 107 -13.56 4.54 0.95
N PRO A 108 -12.78 4.84 2.02
CA PRO A 108 -13.33 5.11 3.34
C PRO A 108 -14.09 6.43 3.39
N GLY A 109 -15.29 6.40 3.97
CA GLY A 109 -16.07 7.61 4.24
C GLY A 109 -16.60 8.36 3.00
N ARG A 110 -17.20 9.53 3.27
CA ARG A 110 -17.88 10.37 2.26
C ARG A 110 -16.98 11.43 1.60
N ALA A 111 -15.79 11.67 2.14
CA ALA A 111 -14.93 12.79 1.72
C ALA A 111 -13.78 12.38 0.78
N SER A 112 -13.74 11.12 0.31
CA SER A 112 -12.64 10.65 -0.52
C SER A 112 -12.69 11.23 -1.93
N TRP A 113 -11.53 11.67 -2.41
CA TRP A 113 -11.35 12.17 -3.78
C TRP A 113 -11.64 11.11 -4.84
N LEU A 114 -11.46 9.82 -4.48
CA LEU A 114 -11.71 8.69 -5.38
C LEU A 114 -13.18 8.60 -5.80
N ARG A 115 -14.13 9.07 -4.97
CA ARG A 115 -15.56 9.06 -5.33
C ARG A 115 -15.95 10.12 -6.37
N ALA A 116 -15.06 11.05 -6.69
CA ALA A 116 -15.27 12.06 -7.73
C ALA A 116 -14.78 11.61 -9.12
N LEU A 117 -14.14 10.43 -9.20
CA LEU A 117 -13.78 9.73 -10.44
C LEU A 117 -14.96 8.88 -10.94
#